data_AF-A0A350D2J4-F1
#
_entry.id   AF-A0A350D2J4-F1
#
_cell.length_a   1.000
_cell.length_b   1.000
_cell.length_c   1.000
_cell.angle_alpha   90.00
_cell.angle_beta   90.00
_cell.angle_gamma   90.00
#
_symmetry.space_group_name_H-M   'P 1'
#
loop_
_entity.id
_entity.type
_entity.pdbx_description
1 polymer ?
#
loop_
_entity_poly.entity_id
_entity_poly.type
_entity_poly.pdbx_seq_one_letter_code
_entity_poly.pdbx_strand_id
1 'polypeptide(L)'
;MISITEYQKNLSQKTLKRINLVHGEEEYLVKTLLDKLRDLYPVSIIWGDEVSLQDFERTITTGGMFGKEEILFIYKAMDLLGDIKDHKRFAYFLGKVRDKFIFFYVETKLTDKDLQKEPFSTIAKLGDVISANKLDKRRIRELVKNKFQKEGISIEDSALDYL
;
A
#
# COMPACT_ATOMS: atom_id res chain seq x y z
N MET A 1 7.48 -8.25 8.15
CA MET A 1 6.93 -6.96 7.70
C MET A 1 8.07 -6.07 7.23
N ILE A 2 7.85 -5.29 6.18
CA ILE A 2 8.82 -4.34 5.62
C ILE A 2 8.39 -2.92 6.00
N SER A 3 9.31 -2.01 6.34
CA SER A 3 8.96 -0.59 6.50
C SER A 3 8.60 0.02 5.15
N ILE A 4 7.56 0.85 5.07
CA ILE A 4 7.22 1.57 3.83
C ILE A 4 8.37 2.40 3.30
N THR A 5 9.19 3.00 4.17
CA THR A 5 10.37 3.78 3.77
C THR A 5 11.45 2.91 3.12
N GLU A 6 11.62 1.67 3.60
CA GLU A 6 12.55 0.70 3.02
C GLU A 6 12.01 0.16 1.69
N TYR A 7 10.71 -0.14 1.66
CA TYR A 7 10.01 -0.58 0.45
C TYR A 7 10.15 0.45 -0.68
N GLN A 8 9.92 1.74 -0.37
CA GLN A 8 10.05 2.85 -1.31
C GLN A 8 11.47 3.09 -1.83
N LYS A 9 12.52 2.70 -1.08
CA LYS A 9 13.92 2.85 -1.52
C LYS A 9 14.29 1.81 -2.57
N ASN A 10 13.78 0.59 -2.41
CA ASN A 10 14.10 -0.53 -3.28
C ASN A 10 13.09 -0.71 -4.44
N LEU A 11 12.07 0.15 -4.52
CA LEU A 11 10.94 0.00 -5.44
C LEU A 11 11.34 -0.11 -6.91
N SER A 12 12.34 0.67 -7.36
CA SER A 12 12.83 0.64 -8.74
C SER A 12 13.66 -0.60 -9.11
N GLN A 13 14.18 -1.32 -8.10
CA GLN A 13 15.02 -2.50 -8.28
C GLN A 13 14.29 -3.80 -7.93
N LYS A 14 13.09 -3.71 -7.35
CA LYS A 14 12.32 -4.83 -6.85
C LYS A 14 11.27 -5.27 -7.86
N THR A 15 11.17 -6.58 -8.10
CA THR A 15 9.99 -7.15 -8.77
C THR A 15 8.80 -7.08 -7.81
N LEU A 16 7.79 -6.30 -8.17
CA LEU A 16 6.58 -6.13 -7.36
C LEU A 16 5.83 -7.46 -7.25
N LYS A 17 5.36 -7.79 -6.04
CA LYS A 17 4.40 -8.89 -5.85
C LYS A 17 3.03 -8.43 -6.34
N ARG A 18 2.23 -9.36 -6.87
CA ARG A 18 0.90 -9.05 -7.43
C ARG A 18 -0.07 -8.59 -6.37
N ILE A 19 0.04 -9.10 -5.15
CA ILE A 19 -0.89 -8.79 -4.06
C ILE A 19 -0.05 -8.26 -2.90
N ASN A 20 -0.33 -7.05 -2.43
CA ASN A 20 0.42 -6.40 -1.35
C ASN A 20 -0.54 -5.83 -0.31
N LEU A 21 -0.11 -5.85 0.95
CA LEU A 21 -0.83 -5.26 2.06
C LEU A 21 -0.02 -4.07 2.58
N VAL A 22 -0.62 -2.90 2.60
CA VAL A 22 -0.11 -1.70 3.27
C VAL A 22 -0.97 -1.48 4.51
N HIS A 23 -0.35 -1.33 5.67
CA HIS A 23 -1.09 -1.07 6.90
C HIS A 23 -0.38 -0.04 7.79
N GLY A 24 -1.16 0.82 8.44
CA GLY A 24 -0.65 1.82 9.38
C GLY A 24 -1.38 3.15 9.28
N GLU A 25 -1.07 4.03 10.23
CA GLU A 25 -1.78 5.32 10.43
C GLU A 25 -1.12 6.50 9.71
N GLU A 26 0.09 6.32 9.15
CA GLU A 26 0.85 7.43 8.57
C GLU A 26 0.48 7.65 7.10
N GLU A 27 -0.60 8.41 6.88
CA GLU A 27 -1.15 8.70 5.56
C GLU A 27 -0.13 9.38 4.63
N TYR A 28 0.75 10.23 5.17
CA TYR A 28 1.79 10.88 4.36
C TYR A 28 2.72 9.86 3.69
N LEU A 29 3.11 8.81 4.42
CA LEU A 29 3.96 7.76 3.85
C LEU A 29 3.22 6.95 2.78
N VAL A 30 1.92 6.75 2.95
CA VAL A 30 1.10 6.05 1.96
C VAL A 30 0.93 6.89 0.70
N LYS A 31 0.68 8.19 0.84
CA LYS A 31 0.62 9.14 -0.29
C LYS A 31 1.94 9.17 -1.07
N THR A 32 3.07 9.26 -0.37
CA THR A 32 4.39 9.24 -1.04
C THR A 32 4.69 7.90 -1.71
N LEU A 33 4.16 6.78 -1.19
CA LEU A 33 4.23 5.49 -1.87
C LEU A 33 3.39 5.51 -3.15
N LEU A 34 2.16 6.01 -3.08
CA LEU A 34 1.26 6.12 -4.23
C LEU A 34 1.86 6.97 -5.35
N ASP A 35 2.48 8.11 -5.01
CA ASP A 35 3.14 8.97 -5.98
C ASP A 35 4.30 8.24 -6.68
N LYS A 36 5.14 7.51 -5.92
CA LYS A 36 6.20 6.67 -6.52
C LYS A 36 5.66 5.52 -7.38
N LEU A 37 4.51 4.96 -7.02
CA LEU A 37 3.88 3.89 -7.81
C LEU A 37 3.36 4.45 -9.14
N ARG A 38 2.82 5.67 -9.15
CA ARG A 38 2.38 6.40 -10.36
C ARG A 38 3.53 6.68 -11.33
N ASP A 39 4.74 6.88 -10.82
CA ASP A 39 5.93 7.05 -11.67
C ASP A 39 6.31 5.76 -12.42
N LEU A 40 5.87 4.59 -11.96
CA LEU A 40 6.27 3.28 -12.49
C LEU A 40 5.18 2.62 -13.34
N TYR A 41 3.92 2.72 -12.92
CA TYR A 41 2.78 2.08 -13.58
C TYR A 41 1.56 3.02 -13.58
N PRO A 42 0.61 2.85 -14.50
CA PRO A 42 -0.72 3.43 -14.35
C PRO A 42 -1.33 2.97 -13.02
N VAL A 43 -1.87 3.92 -12.25
CA VAL A 43 -2.49 3.65 -10.94
C VAL A 43 -3.97 4.01 -10.98
N SER A 44 -4.80 3.03 -10.68
CA SER A 44 -6.24 3.17 -10.44
C SER A 44 -6.51 3.10 -8.95
N ILE A 45 -7.31 4.03 -8.42
CA ILE A 45 -7.70 4.05 -7.00
C ILE A 45 -9.12 3.54 -6.86
N ILE A 46 -9.34 2.64 -5.91
CA ILE A 46 -10.67 2.19 -5.47
C ILE A 46 -10.82 2.51 -3.99
N TRP A 47 -11.99 3.02 -3.62
CA TRP A 47 -12.39 3.23 -2.24
C TRP A 47 -13.13 1.99 -1.73
N GLY A 48 -12.58 1.34 -0.70
CA GLY A 48 -13.09 0.08 -0.15
C GLY A 48 -14.50 0.21 0.44
N ASP A 49 -14.85 1.40 0.92
CA ASP A 49 -16.18 1.77 1.42
C ASP A 49 -17.19 2.05 0.30
N GLU A 50 -16.75 2.17 -0.95
CA GLU A 50 -17.60 2.49 -2.11
C GLU A 50 -17.72 1.33 -3.11
N VAL A 51 -17.08 0.19 -2.85
CA VAL A 51 -17.04 -0.95 -3.79
C VAL A 51 -17.60 -2.22 -3.15
N SER A 52 -18.48 -2.92 -3.88
CA SER A 52 -18.95 -4.24 -3.46
C SER A 52 -17.89 -5.31 -3.70
N LEU A 53 -17.91 -6.40 -2.93
CA LEU A 53 -17.01 -7.54 -3.17
C LEU A 53 -17.16 -8.11 -4.58
N GLN A 54 -18.38 -8.13 -5.14
CA GLN A 54 -18.63 -8.64 -6.50
C GLN A 54 -18.00 -7.73 -7.57
N ASP A 55 -18.15 -6.40 -7.42
CA ASP A 55 -17.54 -5.44 -8.34
C ASP A 55 -16.02 -5.46 -8.23
N PHE A 56 -15.49 -5.63 -7.01
CA PHE A 56 -14.07 -5.83 -6.79
C PHE A 56 -13.56 -7.10 -7.50
N GLU A 57 -14.19 -8.25 -7.27
CA GLU A 57 -13.85 -9.53 -7.93
C GLU A 57 -13.88 -9.39 -9.46
N ARG A 58 -14.89 -8.72 -10.01
CA ARG A 58 -14.97 -8.44 -11.46
C ARG A 58 -13.81 -7.55 -11.91
N THR A 59 -13.49 -6.50 -11.18
CA THR A 59 -12.43 -5.56 -11.52
C THR A 59 -11.05 -6.23 -11.56
N ILE A 60 -10.75 -7.08 -10.58
CA ILE A 60 -9.43 -7.74 -10.51
C ILE A 60 -9.28 -8.90 -11.50
N THR A 61 -10.38 -9.49 -11.95
CA THR A 61 -10.38 -10.59 -12.93
C THR A 61 -10.53 -10.13 -14.38
N THR A 62 -11.11 -8.95 -14.61
CA THR A 62 -11.23 -8.37 -15.96
C THR A 62 -9.85 -7.90 -16.39
N GLY A 63 -9.26 -8.52 -17.41
CA GLY A 63 -7.95 -8.11 -17.90
C GLY A 63 -7.94 -6.65 -18.37
N GLY A 64 -6.86 -5.92 -18.11
CA GLY A 64 -6.65 -4.58 -18.61
C GLY A 64 -6.74 -4.58 -20.14
N MET A 65 -7.58 -3.70 -20.69
CA MET A 65 -7.91 -3.63 -22.13
C MET A 65 -6.70 -3.43 -23.06
N PHE A 66 -5.51 -3.15 -22.52
CA PHE A 66 -4.32 -2.79 -23.29
C PHE A 66 -3.05 -3.60 -22.96
N GLY A 67 -3.17 -4.71 -22.22
CA GLY A 67 -2.04 -5.63 -21.97
C GLY A 67 -0.87 -5.05 -21.17
N LYS A 68 -0.98 -3.81 -20.66
CA LYS A 68 0.00 -3.21 -19.74
C LYS A 68 -0.40 -3.51 -18.31
N GLU A 69 0.58 -3.88 -17.50
CA GLU A 69 0.37 -4.05 -16.07
C GLU A 69 -0.04 -2.72 -15.44
N GLU A 70 -1.03 -2.76 -14.56
CA GLU A 70 -1.48 -1.59 -13.80
C GLU A 70 -1.46 -1.86 -12.30
N ILE A 71 -1.49 -0.79 -11.53
CA ILE A 71 -1.64 -0.85 -10.08
C ILE A 71 -3.08 -0.53 -9.72
N LEU A 72 -3.68 -1.39 -8.89
CA LEU A 72 -4.96 -1.15 -8.25
C LEU A 72 -4.73 -0.87 -6.78
N PHE A 73 -4.91 0.38 -6.37
CA PHE A 73 -4.71 0.80 -4.99
C PHE A 73 -6.07 0.94 -4.28
N ILE A 74 -6.31 0.09 -3.29
CA ILE A 74 -7.57 0.04 -2.55
C ILE A 74 -7.39 0.83 -1.26
N TYR A 75 -7.92 2.05 -1.23
CA TYR A 75 -8.03 2.85 -0.02
C TYR A 75 -9.11 2.29 0.90
N LYS A 76 -8.97 2.48 2.22
CA LYS A 76 -9.92 1.96 3.21
C LYS A 76 -10.26 0.49 3.00
N ALA A 77 -9.25 -0.32 2.69
CA ALA A 77 -9.46 -1.71 2.34
C ALA A 77 -10.14 -2.52 3.44
N MET A 78 -10.11 -2.06 4.70
CA MET A 78 -10.77 -2.74 5.81
C MET A 78 -12.27 -2.92 5.57
N ASP A 79 -12.96 -1.95 4.98
CA ASP A 79 -14.41 -2.02 4.74
C ASP A 79 -14.72 -3.15 3.74
N LEU A 80 -14.00 -3.20 2.63
CA LEU A 80 -14.10 -4.28 1.64
C LEU A 80 -13.69 -5.64 2.23
N LEU A 81 -12.60 -5.68 3.00
CA LEU A 81 -12.05 -6.93 3.55
C LEU A 81 -12.92 -7.51 4.67
N GLY A 82 -13.61 -6.65 5.44
CA GLY A 82 -14.52 -7.04 6.50
C GLY A 82 -15.77 -7.77 5.99
N ASP A 83 -16.18 -7.50 4.75
CA ASP A 83 -17.33 -8.13 4.11
C ASP A 83 -17.04 -9.54 3.54
N ILE A 84 -15.79 -9.99 3.57
CA ILE A 84 -15.39 -11.29 3.04
C ILE A 84 -15.80 -12.40 4.00
N LYS A 85 -16.87 -13.12 3.64
CA LYS A 85 -17.34 -14.32 4.37
C LYS A 85 -16.71 -15.62 3.86
N ASP A 86 -16.45 -15.70 2.55
CA ASP A 86 -15.83 -16.87 1.92
C ASP A 86 -14.38 -16.58 1.55
N HIS A 87 -13.48 -16.81 2.51
CA HIS A 87 -12.05 -16.57 2.34
C HIS A 87 -11.41 -17.49 1.27
N LYS A 88 -11.97 -18.68 1.02
CA LYS A 88 -11.45 -19.60 -0.01
C LYS A 88 -11.71 -19.06 -1.40
N ARG A 89 -12.94 -18.59 -1.62
CA ARG A 89 -13.32 -17.91 -2.87
C ARG A 89 -12.47 -16.66 -3.09
N PHE A 90 -12.29 -15.83 -2.06
CA PHE A 90 -11.44 -14.65 -2.14
C PHE A 90 -9.99 -15.00 -2.50
N ALA A 91 -9.39 -15.99 -1.83
CA ALA A 91 -8.04 -16.47 -2.13
C ALA A 91 -7.91 -16.98 -3.58
N TYR A 92 -8.93 -17.70 -4.08
CA TYR A 92 -8.98 -18.16 -5.46
C TYR A 92 -8.95 -16.99 -6.46
N PHE A 93 -9.73 -15.93 -6.20
CA PHE A 93 -9.73 -14.75 -7.06
C PHE A 93 -8.42 -13.98 -7.03
N LEU A 94 -7.83 -13.78 -5.84
CA LEU A 94 -6.51 -13.15 -5.74
C LEU A 94 -5.43 -13.95 -6.48
N GLY A 95 -5.50 -15.28 -6.45
CA GLY A 95 -4.59 -16.16 -7.19
C GLY A 95 -4.77 -16.14 -8.71
N LYS A 96 -5.87 -15.57 -9.22
CA LYS A 96 -6.16 -15.43 -10.66
C LYS A 96 -5.66 -14.13 -11.26
N VAL A 97 -5.25 -13.16 -10.43
CA VAL A 97 -4.76 -11.85 -10.89
C VAL A 97 -3.44 -12.02 -11.64
N ARG A 98 -3.38 -11.58 -12.90
CA ARG A 98 -2.20 -11.77 -13.77
C ARG A 98 -1.53 -10.47 -14.21
N ASP A 99 -2.32 -9.42 -14.37
CA ASP A 99 -1.97 -8.17 -15.04
C ASP A 99 -2.16 -6.94 -14.14
N LYS A 100 -2.49 -7.15 -12.87
CA LYS A 100 -2.60 -6.08 -11.87
C LYS A 100 -1.71 -6.32 -10.68
N PHE A 101 -1.13 -5.25 -10.15
CA PHE A 101 -0.56 -5.21 -8.83
C PHE A 101 -1.56 -4.55 -7.88
N ILE A 102 -2.10 -5.33 -6.95
CA ILE A 102 -3.11 -4.87 -6.00
C ILE A 102 -2.42 -4.49 -4.70
N PHE A 103 -2.73 -3.29 -4.21
CA PHE A 103 -2.30 -2.80 -2.90
C PHE A 103 -3.54 -2.56 -2.04
N PHE A 104 -3.71 -3.36 -0.99
CA PHE A 104 -4.74 -3.15 0.02
C PHE A 104 -4.19 -2.20 1.08
N TYR A 105 -4.78 -1.02 1.25
CA TYR A 105 -4.40 -0.09 2.31
C TYR A 105 -5.38 -0.12 3.48
N VAL A 106 -4.89 -0.53 4.64
CA VAL A 106 -5.61 -0.54 5.91
C VAL A 106 -5.07 0.57 6.81
N GLU A 107 -5.93 1.53 7.18
CA GLU A 107 -5.55 2.75 7.92
C GLU A 107 -5.24 2.52 9.41
N THR A 108 -5.00 1.27 9.80
CA THR A 108 -4.68 0.89 11.17
C THR A 108 -3.46 -0.01 11.20
N LYS A 109 -2.75 0.01 12.32
CA LYS A 109 -1.60 -0.87 12.52
C LYS A 109 -2.07 -2.29 12.82
N LEU A 110 -1.84 -3.20 11.88
CA LEU A 110 -2.02 -4.63 12.10
C LEU A 110 -0.87 -5.22 12.91
N THR A 111 -1.21 -6.11 13.86
CA THR A 111 -0.24 -6.90 14.62
C THR A 111 0.05 -8.23 13.93
N ASP A 112 1.09 -8.95 14.36
CA ASP A 112 1.37 -10.31 13.85
C ASP A 112 0.19 -11.26 14.06
N LYS A 113 -0.59 -11.08 15.15
CA LYS A 113 -1.80 -11.86 15.40
C LYS A 113 -2.91 -11.55 14.40
N ASP A 114 -3.01 -10.31 13.94
CA ASP A 114 -4.01 -9.91 12.95
C ASP A 114 -3.64 -10.45 11.57
N LEU A 115 -2.35 -10.42 11.22
CA LEU A 115 -1.82 -11.00 9.98
C LEU A 115 -1.98 -12.53 9.90
N GLN A 116 -2.23 -13.21 11.03
CA GLN A 116 -2.55 -14.65 11.06
C GLN A 116 -4.05 -14.94 10.84
N LYS A 117 -4.92 -13.93 10.92
CA LYS A 117 -6.36 -14.09 10.70
C LYS A 117 -6.72 -13.84 9.24
N GLU A 118 -7.79 -14.47 8.78
CA GLU A 118 -8.35 -14.14 7.47
C GLU A 118 -9.10 -12.79 7.52
N PRO A 119 -9.12 -12.01 6.42
CA PRO A 119 -8.49 -12.29 5.12
C PRO A 119 -7.01 -11.92 5.02
N PHE A 120 -6.42 -11.34 6.07
CA PHE A 120 -5.03 -10.85 6.04
C PHE A 120 -3.99 -11.94 5.84
N SER A 121 -4.21 -13.13 6.41
CA SER A 121 -3.32 -14.29 6.24
C SER A 121 -3.19 -14.68 4.78
N THR A 122 -4.30 -14.70 4.04
CA THR A 122 -4.29 -14.96 2.59
C THR A 122 -3.48 -13.89 1.85
N ILE A 123 -3.72 -12.61 2.11
CA ILE A 123 -3.04 -11.50 1.44
C ILE A 123 -1.53 -11.53 1.74
N ALA A 124 -1.16 -11.73 3.01
CA ALA A 124 0.22 -11.80 3.46
C ALA A 124 1.02 -12.98 2.87
N LYS A 125 0.35 -14.08 2.52
CA LYS A 125 0.99 -15.22 1.83
C LYS A 125 1.26 -14.95 0.35
N LEU A 126 0.48 -14.07 -0.27
CA LEU A 126 0.54 -13.79 -1.71
C LEU A 126 1.52 -12.68 -2.09
N GLY A 127 1.94 -11.85 -1.14
CA GLY A 127 3.01 -10.89 -1.40
C GLY A 127 3.46 -10.08 -0.19
N ASP A 128 3.86 -8.82 -0.42
CA ASP A 128 4.55 -8.04 0.59
C ASP A 128 3.59 -7.44 1.62
N VAL A 129 3.98 -7.49 2.90
CA VAL A 129 3.32 -6.77 4.00
C VAL A 129 4.17 -5.56 4.39
N ILE A 130 3.62 -4.37 4.15
CA ILE A 130 4.26 -3.07 4.20
C ILE A 130 3.66 -2.27 5.35
N SER A 131 4.51 -1.83 6.27
CA SER A 131 4.10 -1.06 7.45
C SER A 131 4.33 0.44 7.26
N ALA A 132 3.25 1.21 7.32
CA ALA A 132 3.20 2.68 7.33
C ALA A 132 2.94 3.19 8.75
N ASN A 133 3.78 2.77 9.69
CA ASN A 133 3.67 3.20 11.08
C ASN A 133 4.04 4.68 11.23
N LYS A 134 3.46 5.34 12.24
CA LYS A 134 3.85 6.69 12.66
C LYS A 134 5.36 6.78 12.82
N LEU A 135 5.89 7.85 12.26
CA LEU A 135 7.30 8.16 12.37
C LEU A 135 7.60 8.75 13.75
N ASP A 136 8.73 8.34 14.34
CA ASP A 136 9.23 9.04 15.51
C ASP A 136 9.68 10.47 15.14
N LYS A 137 9.74 11.36 16.14
CA LYS A 137 10.12 12.76 15.93
C LYS A 137 11.45 12.91 15.21
N ARG A 138 12.43 12.02 15.47
CA ARG A 138 13.74 12.08 14.83
C ARG A 138 13.63 11.81 13.33
N ARG A 139 12.85 10.80 12.96
CA ARG A 139 12.61 10.40 11.57
C ARG A 139 11.81 11.45 10.81
N ILE A 140 10.85 12.10 11.46
CA ILE A 140 10.14 13.27 10.91
C ILE A 140 11.14 14.39 10.61
N ARG A 141 11.99 14.73 11.58
CA ARG A 141 13.04 15.74 11.45
C ARG A 141 13.96 15.46 10.26
N GLU A 142 14.41 14.22 10.12
CA GLU A 142 15.23 13.76 8.99
C GLU A 142 14.49 13.91 7.66
N LEU A 143 13.20 13.55 7.58
CA LEU A 143 12.41 13.70 6.36
C LEU A 143 12.23 15.15 5.95
N VAL A 144 11.92 16.03 6.91
CA VAL A 144 11.76 17.47 6.67
C VAL A 144 13.08 18.06 6.16
N LYS A 145 14.19 17.77 6.85
CA LYS A 145 15.53 18.20 6.44
C LYS A 145 15.88 17.72 5.03
N ASN A 146 15.66 16.45 4.73
CA ASN A 146 15.92 15.87 3.41
C ASN A 146 15.05 16.52 2.32
N LYS A 147 13.82 16.92 2.64
CA LYS A 147 12.93 17.59 1.71
C LYS A 147 13.43 18.99 1.37
N PHE A 148 13.84 19.78 2.36
CA PHE A 148 14.45 21.10 2.12
C PHE A 148 15.75 20.98 1.32
N GLN A 149 16.61 20.02 1.65
CA GLN A 149 17.86 19.80 0.92
C GLN A 149 17.64 19.43 -0.56
N LYS A 150 16.61 18.64 -0.88
CA LYS A 150 16.26 18.31 -2.27
C LYS A 150 15.84 19.54 -3.08
N GLU A 151 15.21 20.51 -2.44
CA GLU A 151 14.81 21.79 -3.04
C GLU A 151 15.96 22.82 -3.03
N GLY A 152 17.17 22.44 -2.59
CA GLY A 152 18.31 23.34 -2.49
C GLY A 152 18.21 24.37 -1.34
N ILE A 153 17.30 24.16 -0.39
CA ILE A 153 17.06 25.06 0.74
C ILE A 153 17.84 24.55 1.95
N SER A 154 18.66 25.43 2.54
CA SER A 154 19.33 25.14 3.82
C SER A 154 18.41 25.53 4.99
N ILE A 155 18.25 24.63 5.95
CA ILE A 155 17.47 24.85 7.17
C ILE A 155 18.33 24.49 8.38
N GLU A 156 18.28 25.33 9.42
CA GLU A 156 18.98 25.08 10.68
C GLU A 156 18.30 23.97 11.49
N ASP A 157 19.09 23.16 12.19
CA ASP A 157 18.57 22.03 12.95
C ASP A 157 17.64 22.44 14.10
N SER A 158 17.80 23.67 14.62
CA SER A 158 16.93 24.31 15.62
C SER A 158 15.56 24.66 15.05
N ALA A 159 15.49 25.14 13.81
CA ALA A 159 14.24 25.48 13.14
C ALA A 159 13.36 24.24 12.88
N LEU A 160 13.98 23.07 12.74
CA LEU A 160 13.28 21.79 12.56
C LEU A 160 12.49 21.34 13.79
N ASP A 161 12.76 21.87 15.00
CA ASP A 161 11.98 21.56 16.21
C ASP A 161 10.63 22.28 16.26
N TYR A 162 10.44 23.31 15.43
CA TYR A 162 9.25 24.17 15.40
C TYR A 162 8.30 23.87 14.23
N LEU A 163 8.61 22.84 13.43
CA LEU A 163 7.81 22.36 12.29
C LEU A 163 7.17 21.01 12.61
#